data_AF-Q9JLM1-F1
#
_entry.id   AF-Q9JLM1-F1
#
_cell.length_a   1.000
_cell.length_b   1.000
_cell.length_c   1.000
_cell.angle_alpha   90.00
_cell.angle_beta   90.00
_cell.angle_gamma   90.00
#
_symmetry.space_group_name_H-M   'P 1'
#
loop_
_entity.id
_entity.type
_entity.pdbx_description
1 polymer ?
#
loop_
_entity_poly.entity_id
_entity_poly.type
_entity_poly.pdbx_seq_one_letter_code
_entity_poly.pdbx_strand_id
1 'polypeptide(L)'
;MTRAPRCPAVRSLLRSRYREVWPLATFVRRLGPEGRRLVQPGDPKIYRTLVAQCLVCMHWGSQPPPADLSFHQVSSLKELVARVVQRLCERNERNVLAFGFELL
;
A
#
# COMPACT_ATOMS: atom_id res chain seq x y z
N MET A 1 21.92 -0.27 -9.61
CA MET A 1 20.74 -0.23 -8.72
C MET A 1 20.97 -1.17 -7.56
N THR A 2 21.25 -0.68 -6.35
CA THR A 2 21.42 -1.52 -5.16
C THR A 2 20.05 -2.04 -4.71
N ARG A 3 19.85 -3.36 -4.78
CA ARG A 3 18.66 -4.02 -4.25
C ARG A 3 18.62 -3.76 -2.74
N ALA A 4 17.53 -3.16 -2.25
CA ALA A 4 17.29 -3.07 -0.81
C ALA A 4 17.40 -4.47 -0.17
N PRO A 5 17.95 -4.59 1.05
CA PRO A 5 18.08 -5.88 1.73
C PRO A 5 16.69 -6.51 1.87
N ARG A 6 16.46 -7.59 1.13
CA ARG A 6 15.21 -8.35 1.19
C ARG A 6 15.37 -9.32 2.34
N CYS A 7 14.66 -9.12 3.44
CA CYS A 7 14.71 -10.05 4.56
C CYS A 7 13.91 -11.32 4.20
N PRO A 8 14.56 -12.46 3.86
CA PRO A 8 13.86 -13.64 3.36
C PRO A 8 12.98 -14.27 4.44
N ALA A 9 13.43 -14.22 5.70
CA ALA A 9 12.71 -14.70 6.87
C ALA A 9 11.35 -13.99 7.04
N VAL A 10 11.32 -12.66 6.97
CA VAL A 10 10.07 -11.89 7.05
C VAL A 10 9.11 -12.27 5.94
N ARG A 11 9.61 -12.42 4.70
CA ARG A 11 8.76 -12.83 3.56
C ARG A 11 8.23 -14.24 3.71
N SER A 12 9.03 -15.16 4.25
CA SER A 12 8.61 -16.53 4.53
C SER A 12 7.50 -16.55 5.58
N LEU A 13 7.67 -15.81 6.68
CA LEU A 13 6.67 -15.66 7.72
C LEU A 13 5.35 -15.06 7.19
N LEU A 14 5.42 -14.01 6.39
CA LEU A 14 4.21 -13.40 5.81
C LEU A 14 3.47 -14.40 4.90
N ARG A 15 4.21 -15.17 4.08
CA ARG A 15 3.62 -16.18 3.20
C ARG A 15 2.99 -17.36 3.94
N SER A 16 3.41 -17.64 5.17
CA SER A 16 2.76 -18.67 6.00
C SER A 16 1.46 -18.18 6.65
N ARG A 17 1.18 -16.87 6.64
CA ARG A 17 0.00 -16.26 7.31
C ARG A 17 -1.00 -15.63 6.35
N TYR A 18 -0.54 -15.19 5.19
CA TYR A 18 -1.35 -14.51 4.18
C TYR A 18 -1.45 -15.34 2.91
N ARG A 19 -2.60 -15.26 2.24
CA ARG A 19 -2.84 -15.93 0.95
C ARG A 19 -1.90 -15.43 -0.13
N GLU A 20 -1.71 -14.11 -0.18
CA GLU A 20 -0.84 -13.46 -1.15
C GLU A 20 0.07 -12.43 -0.47
N VAL A 21 1.32 -12.36 -0.93
CA VAL A 21 2.32 -11.38 -0.46
C VAL A 21 3.03 -10.79 -1.68
N TRP A 22 2.80 -9.51 -1.95
CA TRP A 22 3.28 -8.82 -3.14
C TRP A 22 4.17 -7.62 -2.80
N PRO A 23 5.18 -7.29 -3.63
CA PRO A 23 5.75 -5.95 -3.64
C PRO A 23 4.67 -4.90 -3.98
N LEU A 24 4.71 -3.74 -3.32
CA LEU A 24 3.72 -2.67 -3.55
C LEU A 24 3.57 -2.31 -5.03
N ALA A 25 4.69 -2.10 -5.73
CA ALA A 25 4.68 -1.78 -7.16
C ALA A 25 4.05 -2.89 -8.03
N THR A 26 4.22 -4.16 -7.65
CA THR A 26 3.59 -5.28 -8.37
C THR A 26 2.10 -5.31 -8.10
N PHE A 27 1.68 -5.10 -6.86
CA PHE A 27 0.27 -5.07 -6.48
C PHE A 27 -0.48 -3.95 -7.21
N VAL A 28 0.03 -2.72 -7.15
CA VAL A 28 -0.65 -1.55 -7.74
C VAL A 28 -0.79 -1.67 -9.26
N ARG A 29 0.19 -2.28 -9.96
CA ARG A 29 0.08 -2.55 -11.41
C ARG A 29 -1.04 -3.51 -11.79
N ARG A 30 -1.50 -4.36 -10.87
CA ARG A 30 -2.65 -5.26 -11.09
C ARG A 30 -3.99 -4.53 -10.95
N LEU A 31 -4.01 -3.32 -10.39
CA LEU A 31 -5.22 -2.53 -10.17
C LEU A 31 -5.65 -1.72 -11.40
N GLY A 32 -4.77 -1.60 -12.40
CA GLY A 32 -5.06 -0.86 -13.63
C GLY A 32 -3.81 -0.26 -14.29
N PRO A 33 -3.98 0.34 -15.48
CA PRO A 33 -2.88 0.92 -16.26
C PRO A 33 -2.15 2.04 -15.51
N GLU A 34 -2.90 2.85 -14.76
CA GLU A 34 -2.37 3.95 -13.96
C GLU A 34 -1.39 3.48 -12.88
N GLY A 35 -1.44 2.22 -12.45
CA GLY A 35 -0.50 1.67 -11.47
C GLY A 35 0.96 1.66 -11.94
N ARG A 36 1.21 1.82 -13.24
CA ARG A 36 2.55 2.05 -13.80
C ARG A 36 3.13 3.40 -13.37
N ARG A 37 2.29 4.37 -13.01
CA ARG A 37 2.67 5.73 -12.59
C ARG A 37 3.04 5.82 -11.11
N LEU A 38 2.96 4.73 -10.34
CA LEU A 38 3.32 4.73 -8.92
C LEU A 38 4.76 5.20 -8.69
N VAL A 39 5.69 4.82 -9.57
CA VAL A 39 7.09 5.28 -9.55
C VAL A 39 7.43 5.81 -10.92
N GLN A 40 7.83 7.08 -10.99
CA GLN A 40 8.16 7.79 -12.22
C GLN A 40 9.65 8.16 -12.27
N PRO A 41 10.21 8.33 -13.49
CA PRO A 41 11.50 8.99 -13.65
C PRO A 41 11.48 10.37 -12.97
N GLY A 42 12.50 10.68 -12.18
CA GLY A 42 12.59 11.94 -11.42
C GLY A 42 12.14 11.85 -9.96
N ASP A 43 11.45 10.78 -9.54
CA ASP A 43 11.00 10.64 -8.16
C ASP A 43 12.16 10.69 -7.14
N PRO A 44 11.96 11.22 -5.93
CA PRO A 44 12.97 11.20 -4.88
C PRO A 44 13.48 9.79 -4.58
N LYS A 45 14.80 9.64 -4.36
CA LYS A 45 15.41 8.34 -4.01
C LYS A 45 14.77 7.71 -2.78
N ILE A 46 14.40 8.53 -1.79
CA ILE A 46 13.75 8.06 -0.56
C ILE A 46 12.39 7.43 -0.87
N TYR A 47 11.58 8.07 -1.72
CA TYR A 47 10.29 7.54 -2.15
C TYR A 47 10.43 6.21 -2.90
N ARG A 48 11.35 6.14 -3.86
CA ARG A 48 11.62 4.89 -4.60
C ARG A 48 12.05 3.75 -3.66
N THR A 49 12.83 4.08 -2.64
CA THR A 49 13.30 3.11 -1.64
C THR A 49 12.14 2.62 -0.78
N LEU A 50 11.30 3.53 -0.30
CA LEU A 50 10.07 3.20 0.43
C LEU A 50 9.19 2.24 -0.38
N VAL A 51 8.84 2.61 -1.62
CA VAL A 51 7.99 1.77 -2.50
C VAL A 51 8.61 0.38 -2.74
N ALA A 52 9.94 0.30 -2.90
CA ALA A 52 10.64 -0.96 -3.12
C ALA A 52 10.67 -1.88 -1.88
N GLN A 53 10.55 -1.31 -0.68
CA GLN A 53 10.56 -2.02 0.60
C GLN A 53 9.14 -2.39 1.08
N CYS A 54 8.11 -1.68 0.61
CA CYS A 54 6.71 -1.96 0.97
C CYS A 54 6.20 -3.29 0.38
N LEU A 55 5.50 -4.04 1.23
CA LEU A 55 4.79 -5.26 0.88
C LEU A 55 3.29 -5.09 1.12
N VAL A 56 2.48 -5.71 0.28
CA VAL A 56 1.03 -5.81 0.43
C VAL A 56 0.70 -7.27 0.69
N CYS A 57 0.00 -7.54 1.80
CA CYS A 57 -0.39 -8.87 2.21
C CYS A 57 -1.91 -8.99 2.19
N MET A 58 -2.44 -10.01 1.50
CA MET A 58 -3.87 -10.26 1.40
C MET A 58 -4.25 -11.48 2.23
N HIS A 59 -5.27 -11.32 3.07
CA HIS A 59 -5.78 -12.42 3.88
C HIS A 59 -6.76 -13.30 3.07
N TRP A 60 -7.02 -14.50 3.58
CA TRP A 60 -8.10 -15.34 3.09
C TRP A 60 -9.45 -14.62 3.26
N GLY A 61 -10.26 -14.57 2.22
CA GLY A 61 -11.56 -13.89 2.24
C GLY A 61 -11.51 -12.37 2.05
N SER A 62 -10.32 -11.77 1.82
CA SER A 62 -10.24 -10.37 1.41
C SER A 62 -10.95 -10.18 0.07
N GLN A 63 -11.84 -9.18 0.00
CA GLN A 63 -12.47 -8.78 -1.25
C GLN A 63 -11.40 -8.28 -2.23
N PRO A 64 -11.52 -8.60 -3.54
CA PRO A 64 -10.62 -8.04 -4.52
C PRO A 64 -10.76 -6.52 -4.52
N PRO A 65 -9.66 -5.79 -4.77
CA PRO A 65 -9.73 -4.34 -4.93
C PRO A 65 -10.65 -4.00 -6.13
N PRO A 66 -11.32 -2.83 -6.11
CA PRO A 66 -12.14 -2.39 -7.22
C PRO A 66 -11.34 -2.40 -8.52
N ALA A 67 -11.96 -2.87 -9.60
CA ALA A 67 -11.43 -2.70 -10.94
C ALA A 67 -11.45 -1.20 -11.31
N ASP A 68 -10.52 -0.79 -12.19
CA ASP A 68 -10.50 0.54 -12.80
C ASP A 68 -10.32 1.70 -11.80
N LEU A 69 -9.31 1.60 -10.95
CA LEU A 69 -8.92 2.71 -10.08
C LEU A 69 -8.50 3.93 -10.91
N SER A 70 -9.23 5.04 -10.72
CA SER A 70 -8.82 6.35 -11.20
C SER A 70 -7.83 6.98 -10.25
N PHE A 71 -6.75 7.54 -10.80
CA PHE A 71 -5.79 8.37 -10.07
C PHE A 71 -6.19 9.85 -10.09
N HIS A 72 -7.42 10.15 -10.54
CA HIS A 72 -7.99 11.49 -10.43
C HIS A 72 -8.35 11.79 -8.97
N GLN A 73 -7.49 12.60 -8.35
CA GLN A 73 -7.65 12.98 -6.96
C GLN A 73 -8.68 14.11 -6.84
N VAL A 74 -9.90 13.76 -6.42
CA VAL A 74 -11.02 14.70 -6.22
C VAL A 74 -11.02 15.42 -4.86
N SER A 75 -10.05 15.10 -3.99
CA SER A 75 -9.91 15.73 -2.67
C SER A 75 -8.45 15.82 -2.29
N SER A 76 -8.08 16.78 -1.45
CA SER A 76 -6.71 16.89 -0.94
C SER A 76 -6.26 15.59 -0.26
N LEU A 77 -4.94 15.37 -0.18
CA LEU A 77 -4.38 14.21 0.52
C LEU A 77 -4.86 14.19 1.98
N LYS A 78 -4.94 15.38 2.58
CA LYS A 78 -5.45 15.60 3.93
C LYS A 78 -6.87 15.03 4.11
N GLU A 79 -7.80 15.43 3.25
CA GLU A 79 -9.20 14.98 3.30
C GLU A 79 -9.33 13.48 2.99
N LEU A 80 -8.55 12.97 2.04
CA LEU A 80 -8.54 11.55 1.72
C LEU A 80 -8.12 10.71 2.92
N VAL A 81 -7.01 11.09 3.57
CA VAL A 81 -6.50 10.37 4.74
C VAL A 81 -7.48 10.47 5.91
N ALA A 82 -8.03 11.65 6.18
CA ALA A 82 -9.04 11.82 7.24
C ALA A 82 -10.23 10.87 7.05
N ARG A 83 -10.77 10.75 5.82
CA ARG A 83 -11.87 9.81 5.53
C ARG A 83 -11.48 8.35 5.66
N VAL A 84 -10.25 7.98 5.28
CA VAL A 84 -9.75 6.60 5.47
C VAL A 84 -9.65 6.29 6.96
N VAL A 85 -9.04 7.18 7.75
CA VAL A 85 -8.91 7.01 9.21
C VAL A 85 -10.30 6.93 9.86
N GLN A 86 -11.21 7.85 9.52
CA GLN A 86 -12.58 7.83 10.04
C GLN A 86 -13.27 6.48 9.77
N ARG A 87 -13.21 5.96 8.55
CA ARG A 87 -13.81 4.66 8.21
C ARG A 87 -13.19 3.48 8.98
N LEU A 88 -11.89 3.52 9.25
CA LEU A 88 -11.22 2.51 10.06
C LEU A 88 -11.71 2.57 11.52
N CYS A 89 -11.88 3.77 12.07
CA CYS A 89 -12.44 3.98 13.40
C CYS A 89 -13.90 3.51 13.49
N GLU A 90 -14.75 3.88 12.52
CA GLU A 90 -16.16 3.47 12.46
C GLU A 90 -16.34 1.95 12.40
N ARG A 91 -15.42 1.25 11.73
CA ARG A 91 -15.39 -0.22 11.64
C ARG A 91 -14.72 -0.89 12.83
N ASN A 92 -14.22 -0.11 13.79
CA ASN A 92 -13.47 -0.59 14.94
C ASN A 92 -12.29 -1.52 14.54
N GLU A 93 -11.62 -1.17 13.43
CA GLU A 93 -10.51 -1.94 12.89
C GLU A 93 -9.34 -1.91 13.88
N ARG A 94 -8.80 -3.09 14.19
CA ARG A 94 -7.68 -3.24 15.14
C ARG A 94 -6.36 -3.33 14.39
N ASN A 95 -5.27 -3.01 15.07
CA ASN A 95 -3.89 -3.09 14.53
C ASN A 95 -3.63 -2.16 13.34
N VAL A 96 -4.33 -1.01 13.28
CA VAL A 96 -4.05 0.05 12.32
C VAL A 96 -2.91 0.91 12.87
N LEU A 97 -1.81 0.99 12.13
CA LEU A 97 -0.73 1.93 12.43
C LEU A 97 -0.96 3.20 11.62
N ALA A 98 -1.52 4.23 12.26
CA ALA A 98 -1.77 5.54 11.65
C ALA A 98 -0.71 6.59 12.06
N PHE A 99 0.55 6.18 12.24
CA PHE A 99 1.63 7.08 12.63
C PHE A 99 1.74 8.27 11.66
N GLY A 100 1.68 9.49 12.19
CA GLY A 100 1.74 10.74 11.42
C GLY A 100 0.40 11.21 10.84
N PHE A 101 -0.69 10.48 11.10
CA PHE A 101 -2.06 10.88 10.77
C PHE A 101 -3.00 10.82 11.98
N GLU A 102 -2.43 10.69 13.18
CA GLU A 102 -3.12 10.83 14.44
C GLU A 102 -3.52 12.31 14.57
N LEU A 103 -4.81 12.58 14.45
CA LEU A 103 -5.45 13.88 14.62
C LEU A 103 -5.17 14.89 13.49
N LEU A 104 -6.11 14.91 12.54
CA LEU A 104 -6.46 16.13 11.83
C LEU A 104 -7.86 16.57 12.25
#